data_AF-A0A495ZLC4-F1
#
_entry.id   AF-A0A495ZLC4-F1
#
_cell.length_a   1.000
_cell.length_b   1.000
_cell.length_c   1.000
_cell.angle_alpha   90.00
_cell.angle_beta   90.00
_cell.angle_gamma   90.00
#
_symmetry.space_group_name_H-M   'P 1'
#
loop_
_entity.id
_entity.type
_entity.pdbx_description
1 polymer ?
#
loop_
_entity_poly.entity_id
_entity_poly.type
_entity_poly.pdbx_seq_one_letter_code
_entity_poly.pdbx_strand_id
1 'polypeptide(L)'
;MPIQPVISNNSPLVGLLGLNLLSLLRDLYTEVWIPRKVEEEFLKKDPIVRRETLENSPWIKTVDLMDPQTAAVHAELDDGEAEALALANEHDARLVLLDEKRGRQKAKKIGLMAKGTVGVLQEAKAEGLIDVIKPLLIGLQDNGMHLSESLINNALQSAGETD
;
A
#
# COMPACT_ATOMS: atom_id res chain seq x y z
N MET A 1 -3.99 22.19 -10.09
CA MET A 1 -4.15 20.84 -10.66
C MET A 1 -5.08 20.07 -9.73
N PRO A 2 -5.94 19.16 -10.22
CA PRO A 2 -6.65 18.26 -9.34
C PRO A 2 -5.63 17.45 -8.51
N ILE A 3 -5.96 17.17 -7.26
CA ILE A 3 -5.12 16.34 -6.38
C ILE A 3 -5.14 14.92 -6.98
N GLN A 4 -3.98 14.43 -7.42
CA GLN A 4 -3.84 13.06 -7.88
C GLN A 4 -3.77 12.13 -6.66
N PRO A 5 -4.70 11.17 -6.51
CA PRO A 5 -4.78 10.34 -5.31
C PRO A 5 -3.61 9.35 -5.21
N VAL A 6 -3.39 8.84 -4.00
CA VAL A 6 -2.61 7.62 -3.76
C VAL A 6 -3.60 6.48 -3.56
N ILE A 7 -3.47 5.40 -4.32
CA ILE A 7 -4.34 4.23 -4.19
C ILE A 7 -3.59 3.12 -3.47
N SER A 8 -4.22 2.40 -2.56
CA SER A 8 -3.59 1.27 -1.85
C SER A 8 -4.34 -0.03 -2.05
N ASN A 9 -3.60 -1.13 -2.25
CA ASN A 9 -4.10 -2.47 -2.01
C ASN A 9 -4.13 -2.79 -0.49
N ASN A 10 -4.68 -3.95 -0.13
CA ASN A 10 -4.87 -4.45 1.22
C ASN A 10 -3.53 -4.73 1.95
N SER A 11 -2.53 -5.30 1.27
CA SER A 11 -1.27 -5.71 1.90
C SER A 11 -0.51 -4.56 2.60
N PRO A 12 -0.37 -3.36 2.00
CA PRO A 12 0.14 -2.18 2.70
C PRO A 12 -0.64 -1.76 3.94
N LEU A 13 -1.97 -1.81 3.89
CA LEU A 13 -2.81 -1.45 5.03
C LEU A 13 -2.59 -2.43 6.20
N VAL A 14 -2.56 -3.73 5.89
CA VAL A 14 -2.37 -4.77 6.91
C VAL A 14 -0.96 -4.74 7.48
N GLY A 15 0.06 -4.58 6.64
CA GLY A 15 1.45 -4.50 7.08
C GLY A 15 1.69 -3.31 8.02
N LEU A 16 1.23 -2.12 7.63
CA LEU A 16 1.39 -0.91 8.46
C LEU A 16 0.52 -0.96 9.72
N LEU A 17 -0.71 -1.49 9.64
CA LEU A 17 -1.55 -1.70 10.83
C LEU A 17 -0.88 -2.65 11.82
N GLY A 18 -0.30 -3.76 11.36
CA GLY A 18 0.41 -4.73 12.21
C GLY A 18 1.65 -4.15 12.90
N LEU A 19 2.19 -3.04 12.39
CA LEU A 19 3.28 -2.29 13.02
C LEU A 19 2.80 -1.11 13.87
N ASN A 20 1.49 -0.86 13.98
CA ASN A 20 0.91 0.36 14.54
C ASN A 20 1.39 1.65 13.84
N LEU A 21 1.66 1.57 12.53
CA LEU A 21 2.19 2.65 11.70
C LEU A 21 1.25 3.06 10.56
N LEU A 22 -0.05 2.73 10.65
CA LEU A 22 -1.04 3.09 9.62
C LEU A 22 -1.13 4.61 9.38
N SER A 23 -0.84 5.42 10.41
CA SER A 23 -0.81 6.88 10.30
C SER A 23 0.24 7.41 9.33
N LEU A 24 1.30 6.65 9.02
CA LEU A 24 2.31 7.06 8.03
C LEU A 24 1.69 7.32 6.66
N LEU A 25 0.60 6.63 6.30
CA LEU A 25 -0.10 6.90 5.04
C LEU A 25 -0.67 8.32 4.99
N ARG A 26 -1.21 8.81 6.11
CA ARG A 26 -1.66 10.21 6.22
C ARG A 26 -0.49 11.16 6.18
N ASP A 27 0.55 10.88 6.96
CA ASP A 27 1.66 11.81 7.15
C ASP A 27 2.48 11.97 5.85
N LEU A 28 2.57 10.91 5.03
CA LEU A 28 3.23 10.92 3.72
C LEU A 28 2.32 11.40 2.58
N TYR A 29 1.04 11.02 2.59
CA TYR A 29 0.19 11.16 1.40
C TYR A 29 -1.03 12.04 1.59
N THR A 30 -1.28 12.52 2.81
CA THR A 30 -2.49 13.24 3.26
C THR A 30 -3.77 12.40 3.20
N GLU A 31 -3.97 11.68 2.10
CA GLU A 31 -5.14 10.86 1.81
C GLU A 31 -4.74 9.65 0.96
N VAL A 32 -5.34 8.50 1.23
CA VAL A 32 -5.18 7.26 0.48
C VAL A 32 -6.57 6.72 0.15
N TRP A 33 -6.77 6.33 -1.11
CA TRP A 33 -8.00 5.67 -1.52
C TRP A 33 -7.78 4.16 -1.61
N ILE A 34 -8.82 3.41 -1.32
CA ILE A 34 -8.85 1.96 -1.45
C ILE A 34 -10.08 1.58 -2.28
N PRO A 35 -9.97 0.62 -3.20
CA PRO A 35 -11.14 0.12 -3.90
C PRO A 35 -12.03 -0.70 -2.97
N ARG A 36 -13.30 -0.88 -3.38
CA ARG A 36 -14.30 -1.65 -2.62
C ARG A 36 -13.81 -3.03 -2.22
N LYS A 37 -13.19 -3.77 -3.13
CA LYS A 37 -12.67 -5.11 -2.84
C LYS A 37 -11.62 -5.12 -1.74
N VAL A 38 -10.76 -4.10 -1.71
CA VAL A 38 -9.72 -3.95 -0.68
C VAL A 38 -10.34 -3.68 0.69
N GLU A 39 -11.38 -2.84 0.77
CA GLU A 39 -12.12 -2.64 2.02
C GLU A 39 -12.74 -3.96 2.51
N GLU A 40 -13.39 -4.71 1.62
CA GLU A 40 -14.01 -5.98 1.96
C GLU A 40 -13.00 -6.99 2.49
N GLU A 41 -11.85 -7.13 1.83
CA GLU A 41 -10.77 -8.00 2.29
C GLU A 41 -10.14 -7.54 3.59
N PHE A 42 -9.96 -6.23 3.74
CA PHE A 42 -9.47 -5.65 4.97
C PHE A 42 -10.42 -6.02 6.11
N LEU A 43 -11.73 -5.88 5.94
CA LEU A 43 -12.73 -6.16 6.98
C LEU A 43 -12.98 -7.67 7.23
N LYS A 44 -12.53 -8.59 6.38
CA LYS A 44 -12.72 -10.04 6.60
C LYS A 44 -12.04 -10.56 7.87
N LYS A 45 -10.93 -9.93 8.29
CA LYS A 45 -10.18 -10.31 9.50
C LYS A 45 -10.48 -9.32 10.62
N ASP A 46 -10.86 -9.80 11.80
CA ASP A 46 -11.16 -8.96 12.97
C ASP A 46 -12.10 -7.77 12.64
N PRO A 47 -13.30 -8.03 12.07
CA PRO A 47 -14.15 -7.01 11.43
C PRO A 47 -14.51 -5.83 12.34
N ILE A 48 -14.67 -6.06 13.64
CA ILE A 48 -15.00 -5.00 14.62
C ILE A 48 -13.84 -4.03 14.75
N VAL A 49 -12.63 -4.56 15.04
CA VAL A 49 -11.42 -3.76 15.24
C VAL A 49 -11.03 -3.03 13.95
N ARG A 50 -11.12 -3.71 12.81
CA ARG A 50 -10.75 -3.10 11.52
C ARG A 50 -11.75 -2.09 11.02
N ARG A 51 -13.04 -2.23 11.34
CA ARG A 51 -14.04 -1.19 11.08
C ARG A 51 -13.75 0.06 11.90
N GLU A 52 -13.52 -0.10 13.20
CA GLU A 52 -13.13 1.01 14.08
C GLU A 52 -11.83 1.68 13.60
N THR A 53 -10.87 0.89 13.09
CA THR A 53 -9.62 1.41 12.51
C THR A 53 -9.90 2.32 11.30
N LEU A 54 -10.78 1.91 10.38
CA LEU A 54 -11.16 2.74 9.22
C LEU A 54 -11.94 3.99 9.65
N GLU A 55 -12.86 3.86 10.60
CA GLU A 55 -13.64 4.99 11.15
C GLU A 55 -12.73 6.04 11.81
N ASN A 56 -11.69 5.59 12.53
CA ASN A 56 -10.67 6.44 13.13
C ASN A 56 -9.59 6.93 12.14
N SER A 57 -9.63 6.46 10.89
CA SER A 57 -8.68 6.82 9.83
C SER A 57 -9.40 7.48 8.64
N PRO A 58 -10.01 8.68 8.82
CA PRO A 58 -10.82 9.33 7.77
C PRO A 58 -10.03 9.72 6.51
N TRP A 59 -8.70 9.66 6.55
CA TRP A 59 -7.81 9.82 5.40
C TRP A 59 -7.73 8.58 4.51
N ILE A 60 -8.28 7.43 4.93
CA ILE A 60 -8.44 6.24 4.09
C ILE A 60 -9.88 6.25 3.56
N LYS A 61 -10.04 6.43 2.25
CA LYS A 61 -11.35 6.52 1.62
C LYS A 61 -11.61 5.32 0.73
N THR A 62 -12.75 4.68 0.92
CA THR A 62 -13.24 3.67 -0.01
C THR A 62 -13.87 4.35 -1.21
N VAL A 63 -13.43 3.98 -2.42
CA VAL A 63 -13.93 4.52 -3.68
C VAL A 63 -14.27 3.36 -4.61
N ASP A 64 -15.48 3.37 -5.15
CA ASP A 64 -15.93 2.38 -6.12
C ASP A 64 -15.34 2.69 -7.50
N LEU A 65 -15.06 1.65 -8.29
CA LEU A 65 -14.71 1.81 -9.71
C LEU A 65 -15.87 2.42 -10.48
N MET A 66 -15.56 3.29 -11.44
CA MET A 66 -16.56 3.83 -12.37
C MET A 66 -17.12 2.74 -13.28
N ASP A 67 -16.26 1.82 -13.72
CA ASP A 67 -16.64 0.65 -14.51
C ASP A 67 -15.92 -0.60 -13.96
N PRO A 68 -16.62 -1.53 -13.29
CA PRO A 68 -16.02 -2.76 -12.77
C PRO A 68 -15.29 -3.62 -13.82
N GLN A 69 -15.58 -3.45 -15.12
CA GLN A 69 -14.88 -4.18 -16.18
C GLN A 69 -13.43 -3.71 -16.38
N THR A 70 -13.06 -2.52 -15.91
CA THR A 70 -11.68 -2.01 -16.03
C THR A 70 -10.69 -2.89 -15.23
N ALA A 71 -11.13 -3.47 -14.11
CA ALA A 71 -10.35 -4.45 -13.36
C ALA A 71 -10.11 -5.76 -14.14
N ALA A 72 -11.00 -6.15 -15.07
CA ALA A 72 -10.84 -7.39 -15.84
C ALA A 72 -9.64 -7.36 -16.81
N VAL A 73 -9.13 -6.17 -17.15
CA VAL A 73 -7.87 -5.98 -17.93
C VAL A 73 -6.63 -6.45 -17.16
N HIS A 74 -6.80 -6.68 -15.85
CA HIS A 74 -5.79 -7.11 -14.90
C HIS A 74 -6.11 -8.50 -14.31
N ALA A 75 -6.87 -9.33 -15.02
CA ALA A 75 -7.31 -10.66 -14.54
C ALA A 75 -6.18 -11.65 -14.19
N GLU A 76 -4.92 -11.33 -14.53
CA GLU A 76 -3.75 -12.09 -14.07
C GLU A 76 -3.30 -11.77 -12.63
N LEU A 77 -3.84 -10.72 -12.02
CA LEU A 77 -3.61 -10.29 -10.64
C LEU A 77 -4.74 -10.79 -9.74
N ASP A 78 -4.54 -10.74 -8.43
CA ASP A 78 -5.67 -10.90 -7.51
C ASP A 78 -6.66 -9.73 -7.64
N ASP A 79 -7.91 -9.97 -7.25
CA ASP A 79 -8.99 -9.01 -7.40
C ASP A 79 -8.69 -7.66 -6.72
N GLY A 80 -8.01 -7.66 -5.56
CA GLY A 80 -7.66 -6.44 -4.83
C GLY A 80 -6.62 -5.60 -5.58
N GLU A 81 -5.55 -6.23 -6.09
CA GLU A 81 -4.56 -5.56 -6.94
C GLU A 81 -5.14 -5.08 -8.27
N ALA A 82 -6.02 -5.89 -8.88
CA ALA A 82 -6.69 -5.54 -10.12
C ALA A 82 -7.55 -4.29 -9.97
N GLU A 83 -8.39 -4.23 -8.93
CA GLU A 83 -9.20 -3.04 -8.65
C GLU A 83 -8.35 -1.83 -8.25
N ALA A 84 -7.26 -2.02 -7.49
CA ALA A 84 -6.38 -0.92 -7.09
C ALA A 84 -5.69 -0.28 -8.31
N LEU A 85 -5.26 -1.09 -9.29
CA LEU A 85 -4.70 -0.58 -10.54
C LEU A 85 -5.75 0.09 -11.43
N ALA A 86 -6.93 -0.51 -11.54
CA ALA A 86 -8.03 0.07 -12.30
C ALA A 86 -8.42 1.44 -11.74
N LEU A 87 -8.61 1.54 -10.43
CA LEU A 87 -8.95 2.79 -9.74
C LEU A 87 -7.84 3.84 -9.90
N ALA A 88 -6.58 3.40 -9.82
CA ALA A 88 -5.44 4.28 -10.04
C ALA A 88 -5.41 4.86 -11.46
N ASN A 89 -5.80 4.07 -12.46
CA ASN A 89 -5.88 4.51 -13.84
C ASN A 89 -7.09 5.43 -14.11
N GLU A 90 -8.25 5.14 -13.51
CA GLU A 90 -9.48 5.95 -13.65
C GLU A 90 -9.32 7.38 -13.10
N HIS A 91 -8.47 7.56 -12.09
CA HIS A 91 -8.29 8.82 -11.38
C HIS A 91 -6.92 9.47 -11.58
N ASP A 92 -6.15 9.04 -12.57
CA ASP A 92 -4.79 9.54 -12.83
C ASP A 92 -3.94 9.60 -11.54
N ALA A 93 -3.98 8.52 -10.75
CA ALA A 93 -3.31 8.46 -9.46
C ALA A 93 -1.81 8.70 -9.59
N ARG A 94 -1.25 9.45 -8.64
CA ARG A 94 0.20 9.73 -8.64
C ARG A 94 1.01 8.52 -8.17
N LEU A 95 0.40 7.62 -7.40
CA LEU A 95 1.06 6.47 -6.80
C LEU A 95 0.05 5.37 -6.49
N VAL A 96 0.44 4.11 -6.73
CA VAL A 96 -0.29 2.93 -6.26
C VAL A 96 0.58 2.11 -5.29
N LEU A 97 0.00 1.67 -4.17
CA LEU A 97 0.68 0.86 -3.16
C LEU A 97 0.38 -0.64 -3.38
N LEU A 98 1.39 -1.39 -3.81
CA LEU A 98 1.33 -2.81 -4.19
C LEU A 98 2.56 -3.56 -3.70
N ASP A 99 2.36 -4.59 -2.89
CA ASP A 99 3.45 -5.45 -2.39
C ASP A 99 3.85 -6.54 -3.37
N GLU A 100 2.98 -6.95 -4.29
CA GLU A 100 3.36 -7.97 -5.25
C GLU A 100 4.18 -7.41 -6.41
N LYS A 101 5.21 -8.17 -6.80
CA LYS A 101 6.09 -7.80 -7.91
C LYS A 101 5.31 -7.69 -9.23
N ARG A 102 4.29 -8.53 -9.43
CA ARG A 102 3.46 -8.56 -10.65
C ARG A 102 2.62 -7.29 -10.75
N GLY A 103 1.90 -6.92 -9.70
CA GLY A 103 1.16 -5.65 -9.63
C GLY A 103 2.04 -4.45 -9.92
N ARG A 104 3.22 -4.33 -9.26
CA ARG A 104 4.16 -3.23 -9.53
C ARG A 104 4.67 -3.19 -10.96
N GLN A 105 4.92 -4.36 -11.58
CA GLN A 105 5.33 -4.41 -12.99
C GLN A 105 4.21 -3.94 -13.93
N LYS A 106 2.96 -4.28 -13.63
CA LYS A 106 1.80 -3.84 -14.43
C LYS A 106 1.58 -2.33 -14.29
N ALA A 107 1.64 -1.78 -13.08
CA ALA A 107 1.61 -0.34 -12.83
C ALA A 107 2.64 0.41 -13.70
N LYS A 108 3.89 -0.06 -13.68
CA LYS A 108 4.97 0.54 -14.49
C LYS A 108 4.69 0.48 -15.99
N LYS A 109 4.11 -0.61 -16.50
CA LYS A 109 3.76 -0.75 -17.94
C LYS A 109 2.73 0.27 -18.40
N ILE A 110 1.84 0.71 -17.51
CA ILE A 110 0.82 1.72 -17.80
C ILE A 110 1.24 3.13 -17.35
N GLY A 111 2.52 3.34 -17.02
CA GLY A 111 3.06 4.66 -16.67
C GLY A 111 2.80 5.10 -15.22
N LEU A 112 2.25 4.24 -14.37
CA LEU A 112 2.01 4.54 -12.96
C LEU A 112 3.24 4.25 -12.09
N MET A 113 3.48 5.13 -11.11
CA MET A 113 4.44 4.86 -10.05
C MET A 113 3.84 3.87 -9.05
N ALA A 114 4.65 2.91 -8.59
CA ALA A 114 4.22 1.91 -7.63
C ALA A 114 5.24 1.73 -6.50
N LYS A 115 4.74 1.51 -5.29
CA LYS A 115 5.53 1.32 -4.07
C LYS A 115 4.92 0.19 -3.23
N GLY A 116 5.74 -0.64 -2.59
CA GLY A 116 5.26 -1.61 -1.60
C GLY A 116 5.38 -1.06 -0.18
N THR A 117 4.92 -1.80 0.82
CA THR A 117 5.03 -1.47 2.25
C THR A 117 6.46 -1.11 2.65
N VAL A 118 7.45 -1.89 2.20
CA VAL A 118 8.87 -1.60 2.44
C VAL A 118 9.26 -0.23 1.89
N GLY A 119 8.80 0.12 0.69
CA GLY A 119 9.08 1.42 0.10
C GLY A 119 8.39 2.57 0.83
N VAL A 120 7.22 2.34 1.45
CA VAL A 120 6.56 3.32 2.32
C VAL A 120 7.41 3.57 3.56
N LEU A 121 7.94 2.52 4.20
CA LEU A 121 8.85 2.66 5.33
C LEU A 121 10.15 3.40 4.96
N GLN A 122 10.73 3.12 3.79
CA GLN A 122 11.91 3.84 3.31
C GLN A 122 11.62 5.34 3.12
N GLU A 123 10.47 5.68 2.56
CA GLU A 123 10.06 7.08 2.40
C GLU A 123 9.79 7.75 3.75
N ALA A 124 9.09 7.07 4.67
CA ALA A 124 8.88 7.57 6.02
C ALA A 124 10.20 7.90 6.73
N LYS A 125 11.22 7.05 6.55
CA LYS A 125 12.55 7.32 7.09
C LYS A 125 13.21 8.51 6.41
N ALA A 126 13.15 8.61 5.09
CA ALA A 126 13.73 9.72 4.35
C ALA A 126 13.11 11.08 4.76
N GLU A 127 11.82 11.09 5.10
CA GLU A 127 11.08 12.24 5.60
C GLU A 127 11.22 12.46 7.13
N GLY A 128 12.01 11.62 7.82
CA GLY A 128 12.25 11.73 9.26
C GLY A 128 11.05 11.36 10.15
N LEU A 129 10.06 10.65 9.62
CA LEU A 129 8.89 10.17 10.37
C LEU A 129 9.20 8.93 11.23
N ILE A 130 10.27 8.21 10.89
CA ILE A 130 10.79 7.06 11.64
C ILE A 130 12.32 7.07 11.62
N ASP A 131 12.94 6.57 12.69
CA ASP A 131 14.40 6.59 12.84
C ASP A 131 15.09 5.42 12.13
N VAL A 132 14.50 4.22 12.24
CA VAL A 132 15.08 2.96 11.75
C VAL A 132 14.03 2.07 11.09
N ILE A 133 14.42 1.38 10.02
CA ILE A 133 13.55 0.44 9.30
C ILE A 133 13.84 -1.02 9.63
N LYS A 134 15.06 -1.39 10.05
CA LYS A 134 15.44 -2.79 10.35
C LYS A 134 14.44 -3.52 11.27
N PRO A 135 14.07 -3.00 12.47
CA PRO A 135 13.10 -3.67 13.32
C PRO A 135 11.69 -3.74 12.70
N LEU A 136 11.33 -2.77 11.86
CA LEU A 136 10.04 -2.75 11.18
C LEU A 136 9.97 -3.81 10.09
N LEU A 137 11.06 -4.02 9.34
CA LEU A 137 11.15 -5.10 8.35
C LEU A 137 10.99 -6.48 9.00
N ILE A 138 11.62 -6.69 10.16
CA ILE A 138 11.45 -7.92 10.96
C ILE A 138 9.98 -8.04 11.40
N GLY A 139 9.38 -6.98 11.92
CA GLY A 139 7.97 -6.96 12.31
C GLY A 139 7.01 -7.25 11.15
N LEU A 140 7.31 -6.82 9.92
CA LEU A 140 6.52 -7.20 8.74
C LEU A 140 6.59 -8.72 8.50
N GLN A 141 7.77 -9.33 8.64
CA GLN A 141 7.94 -10.78 8.48
C GLN A 141 7.21 -11.56 9.58
N ASP A 142 7.31 -11.12 10.83
CA ASP A 142 6.62 -11.72 11.97
C ASP A 142 5.09 -11.65 11.82
N ASN A 143 4.59 -10.60 11.15
CA ASN A 143 3.19 -10.43 10.79
C ASN A 143 2.77 -11.16 9.50
N GLY A 144 3.66 -11.99 8.93
CA GLY A 144 3.38 -12.89 7.82
C GLY A 144 3.70 -12.36 6.42
N MET A 145 4.35 -11.19 6.27
CA MET A 145 4.80 -10.73 4.96
C MET A 145 6.09 -11.43 4.53
N HIS A 146 6.10 -11.96 3.32
CA HIS A 146 7.31 -12.56 2.74
C HIS A 146 8.21 -11.50 2.10
N LEU A 147 9.31 -11.17 2.78
CA LEU A 147 10.36 -10.29 2.27
C LEU A 147 11.57 -11.14 1.84
N SER A 148 12.04 -10.95 0.61
CA SER A 148 13.30 -11.59 0.19
C SER A 148 14.49 -10.93 0.87
N GLU A 149 15.55 -11.69 1.13
CA GLU A 149 16.80 -11.14 1.68
C GLU A 149 17.34 -9.98 0.83
N SER A 150 17.24 -10.10 -0.49
CA SER A 150 17.62 -9.03 -1.41
C SER A 150 16.79 -7.75 -1.21
N LEU A 151 15.49 -7.86 -0.91
CA LEU A 151 14.63 -6.71 -0.65
C LEU A 151 15.00 -6.06 0.68
N ILE A 152 15.25 -6.87 1.72
CA ILE A 152 15.70 -6.39 3.03
C ILE A 152 17.04 -5.65 2.90
N ASN A 153 18.03 -6.28 2.27
CA ASN A 153 19.37 -5.71 2.12
C ASN A 153 19.33 -4.39 1.32
N ASN A 154 18.59 -4.36 0.20
CA ASN A 154 18.42 -3.14 -0.58
C ASN A 154 17.70 -2.04 0.23
N ALA A 155 16.73 -2.43 1.06
CA ALA A 155 16.01 -1.49 1.90
C ALA A 155 16.93 -0.85 2.95
N LEU A 156 17.69 -1.67 3.68
CA LEU A 156 18.66 -1.22 4.68
C LEU A 156 19.75 -0.35 4.06
N GLN A 157 20.28 -0.73 2.89
CA GLN A 157 21.27 0.07 2.19
C GLN A 157 20.73 1.45 1.81
N SER A 158 19.51 1.52 1.28
CA SER A 158 18.89 2.80 0.92
C SER A 158 18.59 3.66 2.15
N ALA A 159 18.39 3.04 3.31
CA ALA A 159 18.16 3.69 4.59
C ALA A 159 19.46 4.07 5.34
N GLY A 160 20.64 3.73 4.80
CA GLY A 160 21.90 3.93 5.53
C GLY A 160 22.04 3.08 6.80
N GLU A 161 21.35 1.93 6.85
CA GLU A 161 21.36 0.98 7.98
C GLU A 161 22.17 -0.28 7.66
N THR A 162 23.14 -0.17 6.75
CA THR A 162 24.15 -1.22 6.54
C THR A 162 25.23 -1.08 7.60
N ASP A 163 25.37 -2.12 8.43
CA ASP A 163 26.52 -2.33 9.31
C ASP A 163 27.83 -2.43 8.52
#